data_AF-A0A956E163-F1
#
_entry.id   AF-A0A956E163-F1
#
_cell.length_a   1.000
_cell.length_b   1.000
_cell.length_c   1.000
_cell.angle_alpha   90.00
_cell.angle_beta   90.00
_cell.angle_gamma   90.00
#
_symmetry.space_group_name_H-M   'P 1'
#
loop_
_entity.id
_entity.type
_entity.pdbx_description
1 polymer ?
#
loop_
_entity_poly.entity_id
_entity_poly.type
_entity_poly.pdbx_seq_one_letter_code
_entity_poly.pdbx_strand_id
1 'polypeptide(L)' 'GRDEATLAMLEVRAKEQVLALAALNDKQSVASLVGDLKQIDPTDPLVERMEKQLETHRRRRLDVSHILPE' A
#
# COMPACT_ATOMS: atom_id res chain seq x y z
N GLY A 1 -2.75 26.06 -9.12
CA GLY A 1 -2.62 26.23 -10.58
C GLY A 1 -1.72 25.16 -11.18
N ARG A 2 -0.39 25.35 -11.14
CA ARG A 2 0.59 24.42 -11.73
C ARG A 2 1.03 23.31 -10.77
N ASP A 3 1.07 23.61 -9.48
CA ASP A 3 1.44 22.68 -8.42
C ASP A 3 0.38 21.59 -8.20
N GLU A 4 -0.90 21.97 -8.23
CA GLU A 4 -2.02 21.05 -8.04
C GLU A 4 -2.12 20.00 -9.16
N ALA A 5 -1.91 20.41 -10.41
CA ALA A 5 -1.85 19.49 -11.55
C ALA A 5 -0.64 18.55 -11.47
N THR A 6 0.47 19.04 -10.91
CA THR A 6 1.69 18.24 -10.72
C THR A 6 1.49 17.20 -9.61
N LEU A 7 0.85 17.59 -8.51
CA LEU A 7 0.50 16.69 -7.41
C LEU A 7 -0.48 15.60 -7.88
N ALA A 8 -1.53 15.97 -8.62
CA ALA A 8 -2.48 15.00 -9.17
C ALA A 8 -1.80 13.99 -10.11
N MET A 9 -0.84 14.43 -10.94
CA MET A 9 -0.11 13.54 -11.84
C MET A 9 0.83 12.58 -11.08
N LEU A 10 1.49 13.07 -10.03
CA LEU A 10 2.34 12.24 -9.16
C LEU A 10 1.53 11.21 -8.39
N GLU A 11 0.35 11.60 -7.92
CA GLU A 11 -0.57 10.71 -7.20
C GLU A 11 -1.06 9.57 -8.11
N VAL A 12 -1.49 9.88 -9.34
CA VAL A 12 -1.88 8.85 -10.33
C VAL A 12 -0.73 7.87 -10.60
N ARG A 13 0.49 8.38 -10.82
CA ARG A 13 1.68 7.56 -11.05
C ARG A 13 1.99 6.63 -9.86
N ALA A 14 1.91 7.16 -8.65
CA ALA A 14 2.15 6.40 -7.42
C ALA A 14 1.09 5.30 -7.24
N LYS A 15 -0.19 5.59 -7.53
CA LYS A 15 -1.28 4.61 -7.51
C LYS A 15 -1.04 3.49 -8.53
N GLU A 16 -0.62 3.81 -9.75
CA GLU A 16 -0.28 2.81 -10.77
C GLU A 16 0.91 1.93 -10.34
N GLN A 17 1.95 2.51 -9.74
CA GLN A 17 3.09 1.76 -9.22
C GLN A 17 2.70 0.82 -8.08
N VAL A 18 1.84 1.27 -7.15
CA VAL A 18 1.32 0.44 -6.07
C VAL A 18 0.58 -0.77 -6.62
N LEU A 19 -0.28 -0.58 -7.62
CA LEU A 19 -1.00 -1.68 -8.26
C LEU A 19 -0.07 -2.66 -8.98
N ALA A 20 0.95 -2.16 -9.67
CA ALA A 20 1.95 -3.00 -10.35
C ALA A 20 2.77 -3.82 -9.33
N LEU A 21 3.24 -3.21 -8.25
CA LEU A 21 3.99 -3.89 -7.20
C LEU A 21 3.13 -4.91 -6.43
N ALA A 22 1.85 -4.60 -6.21
CA ALA A 22 0.89 -5.53 -5.64
C ALA A 22 0.69 -6.76 -6.53
N ALA A 23 0.62 -6.58 -7.85
CA ALA A 23 0.55 -7.69 -8.81
C ALA A 23 1.83 -8.55 -8.80
N LEU A 24 2.99 -7.95 -8.56
CA LEU A 24 4.27 -8.64 -8.38
C LEU A 24 4.44 -9.26 -6.98
N ASN A 25 3.44 -9.11 -6.11
CA ASN A 25 3.45 -9.60 -4.72
C ASN A 25 4.61 -9.00 -3.88
N ASP A 26 5.16 -7.85 -4.30
CA ASP A 26 6.19 -7.12 -3.56
C ASP A 26 5.57 -6.24 -2.47
N LYS A 27 5.24 -6.91 -1.36
CA LYS A 27 4.50 -6.32 -0.24
C LYS A 27 5.29 -5.25 0.51
N GLN A 28 6.62 -5.32 0.48
CA GLN A 28 7.46 -4.34 1.18
C GLN A 28 7.44 -3.00 0.42
N SER A 29 7.63 -3.05 -0.89
CA SER A 29 7.57 -1.87 -1.75
C SER A 29 6.16 -1.27 -1.75
N VAL A 30 5.10 -2.11 -1.79
CA VAL A 30 3.71 -1.65 -1.64
C VAL A 30 3.49 -0.96 -0.30
N ALA A 31 3.97 -1.51 0.81
CA ALA A 31 3.78 -0.90 2.13
C ALA A 31 4.44 0.48 2.25
N SER A 32 5.63 0.68 1.67
CA SER A 32 6.29 1.98 1.64
C SER A 32 5.45 3.01 0.88
N LEU A 33 5.07 2.69 -0.36
CA LEU A 33 4.33 3.62 -1.23
C LEU A 33 2.93 3.93 -0.71
N VAL A 34 2.25 2.96 -0.09
CA VAL A 34 0.95 3.17 0.56
C VAL A 34 1.10 4.12 1.75
N GLY A 35 2.20 4.00 2.51
CA GLY A 35 2.54 4.94 3.59
C GLY A 35 2.75 6.37 3.07
N ASP A 36 3.49 6.51 1.97
CA ASP A 36 3.73 7.81 1.33
C ASP A 36 2.43 8.43 0.79
N LEU A 37 1.60 7.64 0.10
CA LEU A 37 0.29 8.07 -0.40
C LEU A 37 -0.65 8.51 0.72
N LYS A 38 -0.64 7.82 1.86
CA LYS A 38 -1.45 8.16 3.03
C LYS A 38 -1.09 9.53 3.62
N GLN A 39 0.18 9.94 3.54
CA GLN A 39 0.59 11.27 4.00
C GLN A 39 0.10 12.38 3.07
N ILE A 40 -0.09 12.07 1.79
CA ILE A 40 -0.58 12.99 0.77
C ILE A 40 -2.11 13.09 0.84
N ASP A 41 -2.80 11.95 0.75
CA ASP A 41 -4.25 11.86 0.89
C ASP A 41 -4.62 10.63 1.77
N PRO A 42 -4.91 10.85 3.06
CA PRO A 42 -5.31 9.79 3.96
C PRO A 42 -6.74 9.29 3.71
N THR A 43 -7.53 10.01 2.91
CA THR A 43 -8.92 9.64 2.58
C THR A 43 -9.04 8.82 1.30
N ASP A 44 -7.91 8.55 0.64
CA ASP A 44 -7.90 7.81 -0.61
C ASP A 44 -8.36 6.35 -0.43
N PRO A 45 -9.37 5.90 -1.18
CA PRO A 45 -9.92 4.55 -1.03
C PRO A 45 -8.96 3.43 -1.49
N LEU A 46 -8.00 3.73 -2.38
CA LEU A 46 -6.97 2.75 -2.75
C LEU A 46 -6.00 2.54 -1.59
N VAL A 47 -5.56 3.61 -0.93
CA VAL A 47 -4.71 3.55 0.26
C VAL A 47 -5.38 2.69 1.34
N GLU A 48 -6.65 2.96 1.67
CA GLU A 48 -7.39 2.18 2.67
C GLU A 48 -7.47 0.68 2.30
N ARG A 49 -7.76 0.39 1.02
CA ARG A 49 -7.84 -1.00 0.53
C ARG A 49 -6.50 -1.71 0.61
N MET A 50 -5.40 -1.05 0.23
CA MET A 50 -4.06 -1.63 0.27
C MET A 50 -3.57 -1.84 1.71
N GLU A 51 -3.84 -0.90 2.62
CA GLU A 51 -3.56 -1.07 4.05
C GLU A 51 -4.28 -2.30 4.62
N LYS A 52 -5.57 -2.49 4.31
CA LYS A 52 -6.33 -3.67 4.74
C LYS A 52 -5.73 -4.97 4.18
N GLN A 53 -5.26 -4.98 2.94
CA GLN A 53 -4.59 -6.15 2.36
C GLN A 53 -3.27 -6.46 3.06
N LEU A 54 -2.44 -5.44 3.29
CA LEU A 54 -1.17 -5.58 4.01
C LEU A 54 -1.39 -6.07 5.45
N GLU A 55 -2.39 -5.55 6.16
CA GLU A 55 -2.75 -5.99 7.50
C GLU A 55 -3.22 -7.45 7.51
N THR A 56 -4.09 -7.84 6.56
CA THR A 56 -4.56 -9.23 6.44
C THR A 56 -3.39 -10.18 6.23
N HIS A 57 -2.42 -9.80 5.39
CA HIS A 57 -1.20 -10.58 5.20
C HIS A 57 -0.32 -10.65 6.45
N ARG A 58 -0.18 -9.54 7.18
CA ARG A 58 0.58 -9.52 8.43
C ARG A 58 -0.03 -10.44 9.48
N ARG A 59 -1.36 -10.42 9.65
CA ARG A 59 -2.07 -11.32 10.57
C ARG A 59 -1.91 -12.78 10.18
N ARG A 60 -2.04 -13.12 8.88
CA ARG A 60 -1.82 -14.51 8.41
C ARG A 60 -0.41 -15.02 8.68
N ARG A 61 0.62 -14.16 8.57
CA ARG A 61 2.00 -14.56 8.94
C ARG A 61 2.16 -14.82 10.43
N LEU A 62 1.55 -13.99 11.28
CA LEU A 62 1.56 -14.17 12.74
C LEU A 62 0.84 -15.45 13.17
N ASP A 63 -0.28 -15.78 12.51
CA ASP A 63 -1.06 -16.98 12.80
C ASP A 63 -0.26 -18.26 12.50
N VAL A 64 0.42 -18.34 11.35
CA VAL A 64 1.29 -19.49 11.00
C VAL A 64 2.49 -19.62 11.95
N SER A 65 3.08 -18.51 12.40
CA SER A 65 4.18 -18.56 13.37
C SER A 65 3.77 -19.06 14.76
N HIS A 66 2.48 -19.03 15.12
CA HIS A 66 1.97 -19.54 16.39
C HIS A 66 1.56 -21.02 16.34
N ILE A 67 1.60 -21.67 15.17
CA ILE A 67 1.10 -23.04 14.95
C ILE A 67 2.25 -24.08 14.89
N LEU A 68 3.51 -23.66 15.06
CA LEU A 68 4.63 -24.61 15.23
C LEU A 68 4.81 -24.91 16.73
N PRO A 69 4.38 -26.08 17.23
CA PRO A 69 4.86 -26.57 18.52
C PRO A 69 6.37 -26.84 18.42
N GLU A 70 7.08 -26.54 19.50
CA GLU A 70 8.50 -26.87 19.71
C GLU A 70 8.77 -28.37 19.54
#